data_AF-A0A7U9X6B2-F1
#
_entry.id   AF-A0A7U9X6B2-F1
#
_cell.length_a   1.000
_cell.length_b   1.000
_cell.length_c   1.000
_cell.angle_alpha   90.00
_cell.angle_beta   90.00
_cell.angle_gamma   90.00
#
_symmetry.space_group_name_H-M   'P 1'
#
loop_
_entity.id
_entity.type
_entity.pdbx_description
1 polymer ?
#
loop_
_entity_poly.entity_id
_entity_poly.type
_entity_poly.pdbx_seq_one_letter_code
_entity_poly.pdbx_strand_id
1 'polypeptide(L)'
;MARPSKPRKVCRMPICTRFFAGGADPAAKNQGLQLSIEEYEIIRLLDYQGLTQQEAAAWMGTGRTTVQALYTQARRKLARFLVEGSSLTIDGGSYQICTSSQGCLRNGNHSRKGEYFMKIAVTYENGEVFQHFGHSSQFKVYEVENGNVISSEIVDTNGQGHGALAGFLMGGGVDVLICGGIGGGARNALAEAGIELYPGATGNADAQVESFLKGQLVYNPDTVCSHHSHEEGHSCGTHGCGSEGCH
;
A
#
# COMPACT_ATOMS: atom_id res chain seq x y z
N MET A 1 22.37 -15.79 -36.92
CA MET A 1 22.55 -15.44 -35.49
C MET A 1 21.31 -14.71 -35.01
N ALA A 2 20.70 -15.12 -33.89
CA ALA A 2 19.54 -14.43 -33.33
C ALA A 2 19.98 -13.04 -32.84
N ARG A 3 19.28 -11.98 -33.29
CA ARG A 3 19.55 -10.62 -32.84
C ARG A 3 19.30 -10.54 -31.32
N PRO A 4 20.24 -10.06 -30.50
CA PRO A 4 20.01 -9.91 -29.08
C PRO A 4 18.76 -9.04 -28.85
N SER A 5 17.79 -9.58 -28.13
CA SER A 5 16.55 -8.87 -27.80
C SER A 5 16.87 -7.69 -26.90
N LYS A 6 16.35 -6.51 -27.24
CA LYS A 6 16.44 -5.37 -26.34
C LYS A 6 15.56 -5.65 -25.11
N PRO A 7 16.03 -5.37 -23.88
CA PRO A 7 15.22 -5.57 -22.69
C PRO A 7 13.98 -4.67 -22.73
N ARG A 8 12.84 -5.21 -22.31
CA ARG A 8 11.54 -4.52 -22.33
C ARG A 8 11.19 -3.94 -20.98
N LYS A 9 10.49 -2.81 -20.96
CA LYS A 9 10.10 -2.18 -19.69
C LYS A 9 8.94 -2.92 -19.04
N VAL A 10 9.07 -3.18 -17.74
CA VAL A 10 8.05 -3.83 -16.89
C VAL A 10 7.82 -2.98 -15.66
N CYS A 11 6.55 -2.80 -15.26
CA CYS A 11 6.21 -1.93 -14.14
C CYS A 11 6.35 -2.61 -12.78
N ARG A 12 6.03 -3.91 -12.67
CA ARG A 12 6.05 -4.64 -11.41
C ARG A 12 6.28 -6.13 -11.65
N MET A 13 6.80 -6.82 -10.62
CA MET A 13 6.85 -8.28 -10.60
C MET A 13 5.46 -8.86 -10.30
N PRO A 14 5.12 -10.06 -10.82
CA PRO A 14 3.91 -10.78 -10.43
C PRO A 14 3.90 -11.09 -8.93
N ILE A 15 2.71 -11.03 -8.33
CA ILE A 15 2.43 -11.41 -6.94
C ILE A 15 2.81 -12.89 -6.73
N CYS A 16 2.08 -13.80 -7.37
CA CYS A 16 2.41 -15.22 -7.37
C CYS A 16 3.21 -15.58 -8.63
N THR A 17 4.36 -16.23 -8.45
CA THR A 17 5.19 -16.72 -9.57
C THR A 17 4.94 -18.18 -9.90
N ARG A 18 4.09 -18.90 -9.14
CA ARG A 18 3.76 -20.31 -9.37
C ARG A 18 2.28 -20.58 -9.14
N PHE A 19 1.65 -21.32 -10.05
CA PHE A 19 0.25 -21.74 -9.99
C PHE A 19 0.16 -23.24 -10.31
N PHE A 20 -0.75 -23.94 -9.63
CA PHE A 20 -0.99 -25.37 -9.81
C PHE A 20 -2.50 -25.64 -9.89
N ALA A 21 -2.89 -26.66 -10.66
CA ALA A 21 -4.27 -27.13 -10.68
C ALA A 21 -4.53 -27.98 -9.42
N GLY A 22 -5.64 -27.73 -8.73
CA GLY A 22 -6.05 -28.55 -7.59
C GLY A 22 -6.26 -30.01 -8.02
N GLY A 23 -5.62 -30.95 -7.31
CA GLY A 23 -5.68 -32.39 -7.62
C GLY A 23 -4.60 -32.90 -8.58
N ALA A 24 -3.76 -32.03 -9.14
CA ALA A 24 -2.56 -32.45 -9.85
C ALA A 24 -1.45 -32.81 -8.85
N ASP A 25 -0.80 -33.95 -9.03
CA ASP A 25 0.30 -34.39 -8.19
C ASP A 25 1.47 -33.38 -8.31
N PRO A 26 1.90 -32.72 -7.22
CA PRO A 26 3.02 -31.77 -7.26
C PRO A 26 4.35 -32.42 -7.69
N ALA A 27 4.45 -33.76 -7.62
CA ALA A 27 5.60 -34.53 -8.08
C ALA A 27 5.49 -35.03 -9.53
N ALA A 28 4.31 -34.92 -10.17
CA ALA A 28 4.18 -35.24 -11.57
C ALA A 28 5.00 -34.24 -12.38
N LYS A 29 6.09 -34.73 -12.97
CA LYS A 29 7.01 -34.03 -13.89
C LYS A 29 6.30 -33.61 -15.20
N ASN A 30 5.14 -32.97 -15.12
CA ASN A 30 4.65 -32.18 -16.24
C ASN A 30 5.56 -30.96 -16.31
N GLN A 31 6.25 -30.82 -17.45
CA GLN A 31 7.01 -29.62 -17.77
C GLN A 31 6.10 -28.41 -17.56
N GLY A 32 6.24 -27.75 -16.41
CA GLY A 32 5.42 -26.59 -16.07
C GLY A 32 5.54 -25.55 -17.17
N LEU A 33 4.42 -24.92 -17.52
CA LEU A 33 4.40 -23.85 -18.49
C LEU A 33 5.12 -22.65 -17.88
N GLN A 34 6.12 -22.13 -18.58
CA GLN A 34 6.81 -20.91 -18.18
C GLN A 34 6.22 -19.71 -18.92
N LEU A 35 5.60 -18.79 -18.20
CA LEU A 35 5.21 -17.47 -18.66
C LEU A 35 6.37 -16.51 -18.38
N SER A 36 6.86 -15.77 -19.37
CA SER A 36 7.90 -14.77 -19.12
C SER A 36 7.31 -13.54 -18.45
N ILE A 37 8.17 -12.74 -17.80
CA ILE A 37 7.74 -11.52 -17.13
C ILE A 37 7.19 -10.49 -18.15
N GLU A 38 7.70 -10.50 -19.37
CA GLU A 38 7.20 -9.67 -20.47
C GLU A 38 5.81 -10.12 -20.96
N GLU A 39 5.56 -11.43 -20.99
CA GLU A 39 4.24 -11.99 -21.32
C GLU A 39 3.20 -11.66 -20.24
N TYR A 40 3.59 -11.76 -18.96
CA TYR A 40 2.75 -11.34 -17.84
C TYR A 40 2.38 -9.86 -17.93
N GLU A 41 3.36 -8.98 -18.17
CA GLU A 41 3.13 -7.54 -18.25
C GLU A 41 2.14 -7.19 -19.36
N ILE A 42 2.16 -7.90 -20.50
CA ILE A 42 1.17 -7.65 -21.56
C ILE A 42 -0.24 -8.03 -21.13
N ILE A 43 -0.42 -9.19 -20.50
CA ILE A 43 -1.73 -9.59 -19.97
C ILE A 43 -2.22 -8.55 -18.96
N ARG A 44 -1.31 -8.03 -18.13
CA ARG A 44 -1.62 -6.95 -17.19
C ARG A 44 -2.02 -5.65 -17.91
N LEU A 45 -1.29 -5.21 -18.93
CA LEU A 45 -1.57 -3.97 -19.64
C LEU A 45 -2.87 -4.05 -20.47
N LEU A 46 -3.04 -5.12 -21.25
CA LEU A 46 -4.15 -5.24 -22.19
C LEU A 46 -5.42 -5.77 -21.51
N ASP A 47 -5.33 -6.91 -20.82
CA ASP A 47 -6.54 -7.60 -20.32
C ASP A 47 -6.95 -7.08 -18.93
N TYR A 48 -5.99 -6.72 -18.07
CA TYR A 48 -6.31 -6.22 -16.71
C TYR A 48 -6.49 -4.69 -16.66
N GLN A 49 -5.65 -3.91 -17.34
CA GLN A 49 -5.74 -2.44 -17.37
C GLN A 49 -6.56 -1.90 -18.54
N GLY A 50 -6.94 -2.74 -19.52
CA GLY A 50 -7.76 -2.33 -20.66
C GLY A 50 -7.06 -1.42 -21.67
N LEU A 51 -5.73 -1.36 -21.66
CA LEU A 51 -4.98 -0.52 -22.60
C LEU A 51 -5.08 -1.05 -24.03
N THR A 52 -4.95 -0.15 -25.00
CA THR A 52 -4.83 -0.54 -26.40
C THR A 52 -3.43 -1.13 -26.69
N GLN A 53 -3.32 -1.92 -27.77
CA GLN A 53 -2.03 -2.47 -28.20
C GLN A 53 -0.97 -1.39 -28.49
N GLN A 54 -1.42 -0.21 -28.93
CA GLN A 54 -0.52 0.90 -29.22
C GLN A 54 0.01 1.54 -27.94
N GLU A 55 -0.84 1.73 -26.93
CA GLU A 55 -0.45 2.24 -25.62
C GLU A 55 0.47 1.25 -24.91
N ALA A 56 0.15 -0.04 -24.92
CA ALA A 56 1.00 -1.08 -24.35
C ALA A 56 2.38 -1.14 -25.04
N ALA A 57 2.43 -0.94 -26.36
CA ALA A 57 3.68 -0.89 -27.12
C ALA A 57 4.55 0.31 -26.70
N ALA A 58 3.93 1.49 -26.59
CA ALA A 58 4.60 2.69 -26.08
C ALA A 58 5.11 2.48 -24.66
N TRP A 59 4.31 1.83 -23.80
CA TRP A 59 4.63 1.57 -22.40
C TRP A 59 5.84 0.66 -22.22
N MET A 60 5.85 -0.47 -22.94
CA MET A 60 6.95 -1.44 -22.88
C MET A 60 8.21 -0.99 -23.65
N GLY A 61 8.14 0.14 -24.35
CA GLY A 61 9.23 0.63 -25.21
C GLY A 61 9.50 -0.27 -26.41
N THR A 62 8.45 -0.89 -26.97
CA THR A 62 8.56 -1.88 -28.06
C THR A 62 7.61 -1.56 -29.21
N GLY A 63 7.73 -2.30 -30.32
CA GLY A 63 6.84 -2.16 -31.47
C GLY A 63 5.51 -2.89 -31.29
N ARG A 64 4.46 -2.42 -31.97
CA ARG A 64 3.11 -3.05 -31.96
C ARG A 64 3.13 -4.53 -32.35
N THR A 65 3.97 -4.90 -33.32
CA THR A 65 4.16 -6.30 -33.76
C THR A 65 4.71 -7.18 -32.65
N THR A 66 5.62 -6.65 -31.83
CA THR A 66 6.17 -7.36 -30.67
C THR A 66 5.12 -7.56 -29.59
N VAL A 67 4.30 -6.54 -29.30
CA VAL A 67 3.17 -6.64 -28.35
C VAL A 67 2.20 -7.72 -28.81
N GLN A 68 1.83 -7.72 -30.09
CA GLN A 68 0.93 -8.72 -30.65
C GLN A 68 1.51 -10.14 -30.54
N ALA A 69 2.80 -10.32 -30.83
CA ALA A 69 3.46 -11.61 -30.74
C ALA A 69 3.50 -12.14 -29.30
N LEU A 70 3.93 -11.30 -28.35
CA LEU A 70 3.94 -11.64 -26.93
C LEU A 70 2.52 -11.92 -26.41
N TYR A 71 1.53 -11.10 -26.77
CA TYR A 71 0.14 -11.31 -26.36
C TYR A 71 -0.39 -12.67 -26.83
N THR A 72 -0.09 -13.02 -28.09
CA THR A 72 -0.48 -14.32 -28.67
C THR A 72 0.20 -15.48 -27.95
N GLN A 73 1.47 -15.35 -27.61
CA GLN A 73 2.23 -16.37 -26.86
C GLN A 73 1.69 -16.53 -25.42
N ALA A 74 1.48 -15.40 -24.72
CA ALA A 74 0.92 -15.37 -23.38
C ALA A 74 -0.46 -16.02 -23.34
N ARG A 75 -1.37 -15.65 -24.24
CA ARG A 75 -2.71 -16.24 -24.34
C ARG A 75 -2.68 -17.73 -24.63
N ARG A 76 -1.77 -18.21 -25.48
CA ARG A 76 -1.62 -19.65 -25.74
C ARG A 76 -1.19 -20.40 -24.48
N LYS A 77 -0.25 -19.86 -23.72
CA LYS A 77 0.21 -20.46 -22.46
C LYS A 77 -0.88 -20.46 -21.40
N LEU A 78 -1.62 -19.35 -21.25
CA LEU A 78 -2.76 -19.28 -20.34
C LEU A 78 -3.88 -20.25 -20.73
N ALA A 79 -4.19 -20.37 -22.02
CA ALA A 79 -5.17 -21.33 -22.49
C ALA A 79 -4.74 -22.78 -22.19
N ARG A 80 -3.47 -23.13 -22.44
CA ARG A 80 -2.94 -24.47 -22.12
C ARG A 80 -2.93 -24.74 -20.63
N PHE A 81 -2.57 -23.75 -19.82
CA PHE A 81 -2.63 -23.84 -18.36
C PHE A 81 -4.05 -24.21 -17.89
N LEU A 82 -5.07 -23.53 -18.42
CA LEU A 82 -6.47 -23.75 -18.04
C LEU A 82 -7.04 -25.08 -18.59
N VAL A 83 -6.68 -25.47 -19.81
CA VAL A 83 -7.23 -26.67 -20.47
C VAL A 83 -6.53 -27.96 -20.04
N GLU A 84 -5.20 -27.93 -19.93
CA GLU A 84 -4.38 -29.12 -19.62
C GLU A 84 -4.21 -29.30 -18.10
N GLY A 85 -4.58 -28.31 -17.28
CA GLY A 85 -4.33 -28.34 -15.82
C GLY A 85 -2.84 -28.36 -15.46
N SER A 86 -1.98 -27.89 -16.36
CA SER A 86 -0.53 -27.85 -16.16
C SER A 86 -0.16 -26.89 -15.02
N SER A 87 1.02 -27.05 -14.41
CA SER A 87 1.57 -26.00 -13.55
C SER A 87 2.04 -24.80 -14.39
N LEU A 88 1.90 -23.59 -13.87
CA LEU A 88 2.36 -22.35 -14.53
C LEU A 88 3.36 -21.65 -13.62
N THR A 89 4.54 -21.34 -14.15
CA THR A 89 5.55 -20.53 -13.46
C THR A 89 5.78 -19.24 -14.22
N ILE A 90 5.84 -18.10 -13.53
CA ILE A 90 6.17 -16.80 -14.11
C ILE A 90 7.64 -16.50 -13.80
N ASP A 91 8.50 -16.63 -14.80
CA ASP A 91 9.95 -16.44 -14.63
C ASP A 91 10.66 -16.17 -15.97
N GLY A 92 11.86 -15.60 -15.91
CA GLY A 92 12.73 -15.35 -17.05
C GLY A 92 12.26 -14.22 -17.98
N GLY A 93 12.83 -14.20 -19.18
CA GLY A 93 12.66 -13.13 -20.16
C GLY A 93 13.76 -12.06 -20.08
N SER A 94 13.67 -11.05 -20.93
CA SER A 94 14.61 -9.93 -20.98
C SER A 94 13.87 -8.63 -20.70
N TYR A 95 13.94 -8.16 -19.46
CA TYR A 95 13.19 -6.99 -19.02
C TYR A 95 14.03 -6.04 -18.17
N GLN A 96 13.56 -4.81 -18.07
CA GLN A 96 14.06 -3.76 -17.20
C GLN A 96 12.88 -3.25 -16.36
N ILE A 97 13.06 -3.23 -15.04
CA ILE A 97 12.07 -2.66 -14.13
C ILE A 97 12.13 -1.14 -14.27
N CYS A 98 10.99 -0.50 -14.47
CA CYS A 98 10.92 0.96 -14.50
C CYS A 98 11.37 1.52 -13.15
N THR A 99 12.50 2.23 -13.15
CA THR A 99 12.92 3.03 -12.00
C THR A 99 12.04 4.28 -11.89
N SER A 100 11.78 4.70 -10.66
CA SER A 100 10.72 5.63 -10.21
C SER A 100 10.64 6.99 -10.92
N SER A 101 11.58 7.33 -11.81
CA SER A 101 11.72 8.64 -12.44
C SER A 101 11.11 8.75 -13.85
N GLN A 102 10.73 7.65 -14.50
CA GLN A 102 10.24 7.69 -15.89
C GLN A 102 8.76 7.39 -16.02
N GLY A 103 7.90 8.35 -15.63
CA GLY A 103 6.59 8.58 -16.25
C GLY A 103 5.50 7.50 -16.13
N CYS A 104 5.79 6.31 -15.59
CA CYS A 104 4.79 5.26 -15.40
C CYS A 104 3.76 5.57 -14.31
N LEU A 105 4.03 6.59 -13.49
CA LEU A 105 3.20 7.08 -12.38
C LEU A 105 2.42 8.36 -12.75
N ARG A 106 2.17 8.62 -14.05
CA ARG A 106 1.40 9.79 -14.48
C ARG A 106 -0.11 9.57 -14.33
N ASN A 107 -0.54 9.40 -13.09
CA ASN A 107 -1.65 10.13 -12.49
C ASN A 107 -1.81 9.69 -11.03
N GLY A 108 -1.42 10.58 -10.11
CA GLY A 108 -1.77 10.62 -8.69
C GLY A 108 -1.42 9.39 -7.86
N ASN A 109 -0.41 9.50 -6.99
CA ASN A 109 -0.35 8.86 -5.66
C ASN A 109 -0.88 7.42 -5.45
N HIS A 110 -0.88 6.56 -6.47
CA HIS A 110 -1.06 5.12 -6.33
C HIS A 110 0.33 4.46 -6.40
N SER A 111 1.23 4.91 -5.53
CA SER A 111 2.39 4.11 -5.15
C SER A 111 1.85 2.84 -4.51
N ARG A 112 1.99 1.70 -5.19
CA ARG A 112 2.17 0.38 -4.56
C ARG A 112 1.09 -0.11 -3.56
N LYS A 113 -0.02 0.60 -3.37
CA LYS A 113 -1.10 0.18 -2.47
C LYS A 113 -1.87 -1.01 -3.06
N GLY A 114 -1.72 -2.17 -2.45
CA GLY A 114 -2.51 -3.36 -2.74
C GLY A 114 -1.65 -4.62 -2.83
N GLU A 115 -1.73 -5.42 -1.78
CA GLU A 115 -1.41 -6.85 -1.67
C GLU A 115 0.05 -7.34 -1.55
N TYR A 116 1.08 -6.63 -2.05
CA TYR A 116 2.47 -7.16 -1.96
C TYR A 116 3.47 -6.28 -1.21
N PHE A 117 3.35 -4.96 -1.27
CA PHE A 117 4.18 -4.04 -0.49
C PHE A 117 3.26 -3.06 0.20
N MET A 118 3.29 -3.00 1.53
CA MET A 118 2.50 -2.03 2.28
C MET A 118 3.32 -1.31 3.33
N LYS A 119 3.04 -0.02 3.51
CA LYS A 119 3.59 0.78 4.60
C LYS A 119 2.56 0.91 5.72
N ILE A 120 2.93 0.38 6.88
CA ILE A 120 2.11 0.46 8.08
C ILE A 120 2.76 1.49 8.98
N ALA A 121 2.04 2.54 9.35
CA ALA A 121 2.46 3.45 10.41
C ALA A 121 1.80 3.05 11.72
N VAL A 122 2.57 3.11 12.80
CA VAL A 122 2.07 2.90 14.16
C VAL A 122 2.46 4.11 14.99
N THR A 123 1.53 4.63 15.79
CA THR A 123 1.86 5.65 16.80
C THR A 123 2.80 5.03 17.83
N TYR A 124 4.00 5.59 18.01
CA TYR A 124 5.06 4.98 18.82
C TYR A 124 5.45 5.87 19.99
N GLU A 125 5.48 5.32 21.19
CA GLU A 125 6.06 5.95 22.38
C GLU A 125 6.79 4.88 23.22
N ASN A 126 8.10 5.01 23.39
CA ASN A 126 8.93 4.14 24.25
C ASN A 126 8.75 2.61 24.06
N GLY A 127 8.41 2.15 22.84
CA GLY A 127 8.20 0.74 22.53
C GLY A 127 6.73 0.30 22.48
N GLU A 128 5.79 1.19 22.82
CA GLU A 128 4.36 0.92 22.91
C GLU A 128 3.52 1.81 21.98
N VAL A 129 2.28 1.38 21.72
CA VAL A 129 1.32 2.12 20.90
C VAL A 129 0.72 3.27 21.70
N PHE A 130 1.01 4.51 21.24
CA PHE A 130 0.49 5.70 21.90
C PHE A 130 -1.03 5.86 21.72
N GLN A 131 -1.71 6.25 22.79
CA GLN A 131 -3.17 6.32 22.83
C GLN A 131 -3.76 7.63 22.30
N HIS A 132 -2.95 8.65 22.04
CA HIS A 132 -3.44 9.94 21.54
C HIS A 132 -2.76 10.34 20.23
N PHE A 133 -3.36 9.99 19.09
CA PHE A 133 -2.80 10.30 17.76
C PHE A 133 -2.41 11.79 17.60
N GLY A 134 -3.23 12.72 18.09
CA GLY A 134 -2.99 14.16 17.96
C GLY A 134 -1.79 14.72 18.74
N HIS A 135 -1.30 13.98 19.73
CA HIS A 135 -0.12 14.34 20.54
C HIS A 135 1.07 13.41 20.29
N SER A 136 0.97 12.51 19.31
CA SER A 136 2.06 11.59 18.97
C SER A 136 3.21 12.38 18.33
N SER A 137 4.36 12.39 19.00
CA SER A 137 5.60 12.97 18.46
C SER A 137 6.32 12.03 17.50
N GLN A 138 6.06 10.72 17.61
CA GLN A 138 6.77 9.67 16.89
C GLN A 138 5.83 8.66 16.23
N PHE A 139 6.18 8.28 15.00
CA PHE A 139 5.56 7.19 14.27
C PHE A 139 6.61 6.16 13.93
N LYS A 140 6.32 4.89 14.20
CA LYS A 140 7.13 3.79 13.68
C LYS A 140 6.51 3.32 12.38
N VAL A 141 7.21 3.54 11.27
CA VAL A 141 6.79 3.14 9.93
C VAL A 141 7.45 1.81 9.60
N TYR A 142 6.63 0.86 9.20
CA TYR A 142 7.02 -0.49 8.82
C TYR A 142 6.81 -0.65 7.34
N GLU A 143 7.84 -1.09 6.64
CA GLU A 143 7.71 -1.56 5.26
C GLU A 143 7.50 -3.05 5.29
N VAL A 144 6.36 -3.49 4.78
CA VAL A 144 5.98 -4.90 4.71
C VAL A 144 5.98 -5.34 3.27
N GLU A 145 6.61 -6.47 2.99
CA GLU A 145 6.50 -7.18 1.71
C GLU A 145 6.04 -8.62 1.93
N ASN A 146 5.02 -9.06 1.20
CA ASN A 146 4.49 -10.43 1.24
C ASN A 146 4.05 -10.89 2.64
N GLY A 147 3.52 -9.96 3.44
CA GLY A 147 3.13 -10.23 4.82
C GLY A 147 4.31 -10.32 5.81
N ASN A 148 5.54 -9.97 5.41
CA ASN A 148 6.70 -9.91 6.28
C ASN A 148 7.25 -8.48 6.36
N VAL A 149 7.66 -8.04 7.56
CA VAL A 149 8.31 -6.75 7.76
C VAL A 149 9.74 -6.81 7.19
N ILE A 150 10.05 -5.98 6.20
CA ILE A 150 11.41 -5.84 5.64
C ILE A 150 12.23 -4.85 6.44
N SER A 151 11.61 -3.72 6.82
CA SER A 151 12.27 -2.63 7.51
C SER A 151 11.30 -1.95 8.47
N SER A 152 11.85 -1.38 9.54
CA SER A 152 11.11 -0.51 10.45
C SER A 152 11.95 0.71 10.76
N GLU A 153 11.40 1.89 10.57
CA GLU A 153 12.03 3.17 10.88
C GLU A 153 11.16 3.97 11.85
N ILE A 154 11.80 4.70 12.77
CA ILE A 154 11.10 5.64 13.65
C ILE A 154 11.24 7.02 13.03
N VAL A 155 10.10 7.66 12.83
CA VAL A 155 9.97 8.94 12.15
C VAL A 155 9.34 9.93 13.12
N ASP A 156 10.10 10.98 13.45
CA ASP A 156 9.61 12.10 14.25
C ASP A 156 8.74 13.04 13.40
N THR A 157 7.65 13.52 13.99
CA THR A 157 6.74 14.47 13.34
C THR A 157 7.31 15.88 13.22
N ASN A 158 8.54 16.12 13.72
CA ASN A 158 9.21 17.42 13.73
C ASN A 158 8.31 18.56 14.26
N GLY A 159 7.41 18.27 15.21
CA GLY A 159 6.50 19.26 15.80
C GLY A 159 5.29 19.64 14.92
N GLN A 160 4.98 18.86 13.88
CA GLN A 160 3.80 19.04 13.04
C GLN A 160 2.52 18.71 13.83
N GLY A 161 1.62 19.68 13.96
CA GLY A 161 0.39 19.56 14.75
C GLY A 161 -0.73 18.70 14.12
N HIS A 162 -1.84 18.58 14.87
CA HIS A 162 -3.00 17.69 14.66
C HIS A 162 -3.54 17.55 13.21
N GLY A 163 -3.46 18.60 12.38
CA GLY A 163 -3.95 18.57 10.99
C GLY A 163 -2.90 18.14 9.96
N ALA A 164 -1.62 18.34 10.25
CA ALA A 164 -0.52 18.08 9.31
C ALA A 164 -0.05 16.62 9.31
N LEU A 165 -0.41 15.85 10.35
CA LEU A 165 -0.04 14.44 10.48
C LEU A 165 -0.63 13.57 9.35
N ALA A 166 -1.87 13.82 8.95
CA ALA A 166 -2.48 13.09 7.82
C ALA A 166 -1.75 13.37 6.50
N GLY A 167 -1.37 14.64 6.26
CA GLY A 167 -0.57 15.03 5.10
C GLY A 167 0.85 14.46 5.14
N PHE A 168 1.45 14.37 6.34
CA PHE A 168 2.76 13.75 6.55
C PHE A 168 2.74 12.25 6.21
N LEU A 169 1.73 11.53 6.71
CA LEU A 169 1.54 10.10 6.42
C LEU A 169 1.24 9.87 4.94
N MET A 170 0.46 10.75 4.30
CA MET A 170 0.23 10.71 2.86
C MET A 170 1.52 10.94 2.06
N GLY A 171 2.33 11.93 2.44
CA GLY A 171 3.62 12.21 1.82
C GLY A 171 4.64 11.07 2.02
N GLY A 172 4.55 10.36 3.15
CA GLY A 172 5.31 9.15 3.44
C GLY A 172 4.83 7.91 2.70
N GLY A 173 3.70 7.99 1.99
CA GLY A 173 3.10 6.86 1.27
C GLY A 173 2.63 5.75 2.19
N VAL A 174 2.04 6.11 3.34
CA VAL A 174 1.51 5.15 4.31
C VAL A 174 0.16 4.62 3.85
N ASP A 175 -0.05 3.33 4.05
CA ASP A 175 -1.26 2.62 3.63
C ASP A 175 -2.21 2.32 4.76
N VAL A 176 -1.64 1.89 5.88
CA VAL A 176 -2.37 1.50 7.07
C VAL A 176 -1.82 2.28 8.24
N LEU A 177 -2.70 2.84 9.07
CA LEU A 177 -2.36 3.46 10.33
C LEU A 177 -2.98 2.67 11.48
N ILE A 178 -2.14 2.22 12.41
CA ILE A 178 -2.53 1.59 13.67
C ILE A 178 -2.32 2.60 14.79
N CYS A 179 -3.37 2.89 15.55
CA CYS A 179 -3.30 3.83 16.68
C CYS A 179 -4.20 3.38 17.84
N GLY A 180 -3.93 3.89 19.03
CA GLY A 180 -4.84 3.69 20.17
C GLY A 180 -6.11 4.53 20.04
N GLY A 181 -6.02 5.83 20.27
CA GLY A 181 -7.15 6.76 20.20
C GLY A 181 -6.96 7.84 19.14
N ILE A 182 -8.05 8.15 18.43
CA ILE A 182 -8.07 9.13 17.34
C ILE A 182 -9.28 10.08 17.46
N GLY A 183 -9.02 11.37 17.19
CA GLY A 183 -10.06 12.40 17.14
C GLY A 183 -10.88 12.34 15.85
N GLY A 184 -12.11 12.86 15.88
CA GLY A 184 -13.00 12.91 14.70
C GLY A 184 -12.40 13.65 13.50
N GLY A 185 -11.70 14.77 13.73
CA GLY A 185 -11.05 15.54 12.66
C GLY A 185 -9.92 14.79 11.96
N ALA A 186 -9.11 14.02 12.70
CA ALA A 186 -8.03 13.22 12.12
C ALA A 186 -8.56 12.03 11.32
N ARG A 187 -9.67 11.41 11.76
CA ARG A 187 -10.34 10.34 10.99
C ARG A 187 -10.77 10.80 9.61
N ASN A 188 -11.40 11.97 9.53
CA ASN A 188 -11.85 12.53 8.25
C ASN A 188 -10.66 12.82 7.31
N ALA A 189 -9.58 13.39 7.85
CA ALA A 189 -8.38 13.69 7.06
C ALA A 189 -7.67 12.42 6.54
N LEU A 190 -7.64 11.35 7.32
CA LEU A 190 -7.06 10.07 6.91
C LEU A 190 -7.94 9.33 5.90
N ALA A 191 -9.26 9.40 6.06
CA ALA A 191 -10.21 8.84 5.10
C ALA A 191 -10.11 9.55 3.74
N GLU A 192 -10.00 10.88 3.74
CA GLU A 192 -9.77 11.67 2.52
C GLU A 192 -8.40 11.35 1.88
N ALA A 193 -7.42 11.00 2.70
CA ALA A 193 -6.11 10.55 2.25
C ALA A 193 -6.06 9.10 1.75
N GLY A 194 -7.15 8.33 1.87
CA GLY A 194 -7.19 6.92 1.51
C GLY A 194 -6.24 6.04 2.35
N ILE A 195 -6.07 6.37 3.63
CA ILE A 195 -5.28 5.60 4.59
C ILE A 195 -6.26 4.75 5.41
N GLU A 196 -6.06 3.43 5.44
CA GLU A 196 -6.86 2.55 6.28
C GLU A 196 -6.47 2.73 7.74
N LEU A 197 -7.47 2.84 8.60
CA LEU A 197 -7.27 3.17 10.00
C LEU A 197 -7.77 2.03 10.89
N TYR A 198 -6.92 1.60 11.82
CA TYR A 198 -7.22 0.59 12.83
C TYR A 198 -7.05 1.20 14.23
N PRO A 199 -8.11 1.83 14.77
CA PRO A 199 -8.08 2.41 16.11
C PRO A 199 -8.37 1.36 17.19
N GLY A 200 -7.88 1.60 18.41
CA GLY A 200 -8.06 0.73 19.57
C GLY A 200 -6.88 -0.20 19.86
N ALA A 201 -5.76 -0.06 19.16
CA ALA A 201 -4.57 -0.87 19.41
C ALA A 201 -3.87 -0.45 20.72
N THR A 202 -3.52 -1.43 21.56
CA THR A 202 -2.86 -1.22 22.86
C THR A 202 -1.68 -2.20 23.03
N GLY A 203 -0.66 -1.80 23.79
CA GLY A 203 0.54 -2.63 24.02
C GLY A 203 1.67 -2.37 23.02
N ASN A 204 2.51 -3.37 22.76
CA ASN A 204 3.74 -3.22 21.98
C ASN A 204 3.48 -2.98 20.48
N ALA A 205 4.18 -2.01 19.88
CA ALA A 205 3.99 -1.63 18.48
C ALA A 205 4.28 -2.77 17.48
N ASP A 206 5.35 -3.53 17.71
CA ASP A 206 5.75 -4.64 16.83
C ASP A 206 4.73 -5.79 16.88
N ALA A 207 4.24 -6.11 18.08
CA ALA A 207 3.22 -7.14 18.26
C ALA A 207 1.89 -6.80 17.57
N GLN A 208 1.51 -5.51 17.54
CA GLN A 208 0.31 -5.05 16.85
C GLN A 208 0.45 -5.16 15.32
N VAL A 209 1.62 -4.82 14.76
CA VAL A 209 1.89 -5.01 13.33
C VAL A 209 1.85 -6.49 12.97
N GLU A 210 2.48 -7.36 13.76
CA GLU A 210 2.40 -8.80 13.51
C GLU A 210 0.96 -9.34 13.57
N SER A 211 0.16 -8.85 14.52
CA SER A 211 -1.24 -9.25 14.66
C SER A 211 -2.09 -8.77 13.48
N PHE A 212 -1.78 -7.57 12.95
CA PHE A 212 -2.36 -7.07 11.71
C PHE A 212 -2.02 -7.96 10.51
N LEU A 213 -0.74 -8.34 10.36
CA LEU A 213 -0.29 -9.24 9.29
C LEU A 213 -0.97 -10.61 9.34
N LYS A 214 -1.27 -11.11 10.55
CA LYS A 214 -1.98 -12.38 10.78
C LYS A 214 -3.51 -12.26 10.65
N GLY A 215 -4.05 -11.06 10.43
CA GLY A 215 -5.50 -10.80 10.36
C GLY A 215 -6.23 -10.94 11.71
N GLN A 216 -5.49 -10.86 12.82
CA GLN A 216 -6.00 -11.07 14.19
C GLN A 216 -6.05 -9.76 14.99
N LEU A 217 -5.86 -8.61 14.35
CA LEU A 217 -5.87 -7.33 15.03
C LEU A 217 -7.27 -7.05 15.60
N VAL A 218 -7.33 -6.91 16.92
CA VAL A 218 -8.54 -6.44 17.61
C VAL A 218 -8.60 -4.94 17.45
N TYR A 219 -9.36 -4.47 16.45
CA TYR A 219 -9.67 -3.05 16.29
C TYR A 219 -11.12 -2.78 16.64
N ASN A 220 -11.40 -1.61 17.20
CA ASN A 220 -12.76 -1.17 17.48
C ASN A 220 -13.07 0.07 16.62
N PRO A 221 -13.82 -0.06 15.51
CA PRO A 221 -14.11 1.06 14.62
C PRO A 221 -14.84 2.22 15.33
N ASP A 222 -15.49 1.93 16.46
CA ASP A 222 -16.23 2.90 17.28
C ASP A 222 -15.40 3.52 18.42
N THR A 223 -14.08 3.33 18.47
CA THR A 223 -13.21 4.11 19.38
C THR A 223 -13.12 5.56 18.92
N VAL A 224 -14.18 6.30 19.16
CA VAL A 224 -14.15 7.74 19.35
C VAL A 224 -13.63 7.96 20.75
N CYS A 225 -12.61 8.81 20.92
CA CYS A 225 -12.42 9.44 22.21
C CYS A 225 -13.70 10.20 22.54
N SER A 226 -14.61 9.59 23.29
CA SER A 226 -15.71 10.26 23.97
C SER A 226 -15.12 11.00 25.16
N HIS A 227 -14.29 12.01 24.90
CA HIS A 227 -13.88 12.93 25.93
C HIS A 227 -14.96 14.03 26.05
N HIS A 228 -16.07 13.68 26.69
CA HIS A 228 -16.87 14.67 27.37
C HIS A 228 -16.22 14.94 28.73
N SER A 229 -15.26 15.86 28.76
CA SER A 229 -14.91 16.56 30.00
C SER A 229 -15.66 17.88 30.01
N HIS A 230 -16.94 17.79 30.35
CA HIS A 230 -17.58 18.87 31.10
C HIS A 230 -17.04 18.76 32.52
N GLU A 231 -15.94 19.43 32.81
CA GLU A 231 -15.69 19.95 34.16
C GLU A 231 -15.79 21.46 34.10
N GLU A 232 -17.02 21.90 34.32
CA GLU A 232 -17.34 23.23 34.82
C GLU A 232 -16.58 23.44 36.13
N GLY A 233 -15.51 24.24 36.10
CA GLY A 233 -14.67 24.43 37.26
C GLY A 233 -13.68 25.60 37.19
N HIS A 234 -13.90 26.60 36.34
CA HIS A 234 -13.08 27.82 36.35
C HIS A 234 -13.94 29.08 36.47
N SER A 235 -14.23 29.40 37.73
CA SER A 235 -14.26 30.74 38.33
C SER A 235 -14.17 31.91 37.34
N CYS A 236 -15.31 32.44 36.90
CA CYS A 236 -15.33 33.76 36.29
C CYS A 236 -15.01 34.81 37.37
N GLY A 237 -13.76 35.28 37.35
CA GLY A 237 -13.31 36.40 38.15
C GLY A 237 -14.13 37.64 37.82
N THR A 238 -14.77 38.15 38.84
CA THR A 238 -15.54 39.39 38.86
C THR A 238 -14.58 40.58 38.72
N HIS A 239 -14.66 41.32 37.62
CA HIS A 239 -14.22 42.72 37.53
C HIS A 239 -15.23 43.40 36.60
N GLY A 240 -15.97 44.44 36.97
CA GLY A 240 -15.61 45.55 37.83
C GLY A 240 -15.99 46.79 37.02
N CYS A 241 -17.14 47.35 37.34
CA CYS A 241 -17.78 48.48 36.68
C CYS A 241 -16.83 49.70 36.61
N GLY A 242 -16.76 50.35 35.44
CA GLY A 242 -16.13 51.65 35.23
C GLY A 242 -17.04 52.51 34.37
N SER A 243 -18.06 53.07 35.01
CA SER A 243 -18.91 54.15 34.51
C SER A 243 -18.13 55.45 34.37
N GLU A 244 -18.24 56.11 33.22
CA GLU A 244 -18.15 57.56 32.99
C GLU A 244 -18.49 57.75 31.49
N GLY A 245 -19.50 58.46 31.02
CA GLY A 245 -20.20 59.61 31.58
C GLY A 245 -19.86 60.85 30.73
N CYS A 246 -20.90 61.45 30.15
CA CYS A 246 -21.00 62.84 29.67
C CYS A 246 -20.74 63.15 28.17
N HIS A 247 -21.87 63.49 27.53
CA HIS A 247 -22.17 64.67 26.69
C HIS A 247 -21.43 64.90 25.38
#